data_AF-A0A842YE51-F1
#
_entry.id   AF-A0A842YE51-F1
#
_cell.length_a   1.000
_cell.length_b   1.000
_cell.length_c   1.000
_cell.angle_alpha   90.00
_cell.angle_beta   90.00
_cell.angle_gamma   90.00
#
_symmetry.space_group_name_H-M   'P 1'
#
loop_
_entity.id
_entity.type
_entity.pdbx_description
1 polymer ?
#
loop_
_entity_poly.entity_id
_entity_poly.type
_entity_poly.pdbx_seq_one_letter_code
_entity_poly.pdbx_strand_id
1 'polypeptide(L)'
;MALVIPRILGPLFIKIKGGIWRDYDNAYVDLPQPELTPARIFRRALYIGLLTMGILSILIYIVPPRLLLPAVGSDESIYNMAFVSSIAGFVVPISIAMWSVSWSYHDASLVHYRIPEDGKDELYEIEPIHLRYDSFLKGYAGLSSIIFIINLIAVQLSTEGQLMALLVLYVFMHMSLLTLPSIYVHSRMNHMWLRKNLPKARRFTKSDVRILES
;
A
#
# COMPACT_ATOMS: atom_id res chain seq x y z
N MET A 1 4.74 13.59 -4.74
CA MET A 1 3.80 12.51 -5.14
C MET A 1 2.86 12.05 -4.01
N ALA A 2 3.37 11.76 -2.81
CA ALA A 2 2.59 11.25 -1.66
C ALA A 2 1.39 12.12 -1.20
N LEU A 3 1.29 13.38 -1.64
CA LEU A 3 0.18 14.28 -1.35
C LEU A 3 -0.90 14.28 -2.45
N VAL A 4 -0.45 14.19 -3.70
CA VAL A 4 -1.30 14.35 -4.89
C VAL A 4 -1.96 13.02 -5.22
N ILE A 5 -1.20 11.93 -5.16
CA ILE A 5 -1.71 10.62 -5.60
C ILE A 5 -2.86 10.12 -4.72
N PRO A 6 -2.83 10.23 -3.37
CA PRO A 6 -4.00 9.90 -2.56
C PRO A 6 -5.26 10.63 -2.99
N ARG A 7 -5.16 11.91 -3.32
CA ARG A 7 -6.30 12.74 -3.73
C ARG A 7 -6.90 12.30 -5.07
N ILE A 8 -6.11 11.67 -5.93
CA ILE A 8 -6.56 11.19 -7.24
C ILE A 8 -7.01 9.73 -7.15
N LEU A 9 -6.15 8.83 -6.65
CA LEU A 9 -6.42 7.40 -6.56
C LEU A 9 -7.42 7.05 -5.47
N GLY A 10 -7.47 7.81 -4.38
CA GLY A 10 -8.40 7.60 -3.27
C GLY A 10 -9.86 7.61 -3.72
N PRO A 11 -10.35 8.69 -4.34
CA PRO A 11 -11.71 8.73 -4.89
C PRO A 11 -11.92 7.71 -6.02
N LEU A 12 -10.91 7.46 -6.85
CA LEU A 12 -11.00 6.52 -7.95
C LEU A 12 -11.23 5.09 -7.46
N PHE A 13 -10.49 4.62 -6.46
CA PHE A 13 -10.69 3.30 -5.90
C PHE A 13 -12.06 3.16 -5.22
N ILE A 14 -12.57 4.19 -4.52
CA ILE A 14 -13.94 4.15 -3.98
C ILE A 14 -14.98 4.01 -5.10
N LYS A 15 -14.79 4.69 -6.25
CA LYS A 15 -15.67 4.55 -7.42
C LYS A 15 -15.60 3.15 -8.03
N ILE A 16 -14.40 2.62 -8.27
CA ILE A 16 -14.21 1.26 -8.81
C ILE A 16 -14.80 0.23 -7.85
N LYS A 17 -14.52 0.40 -6.55
CA LYS A 17 -15.07 -0.40 -5.46
C LYS A 17 -16.60 -0.46 -5.53
N GLY A 18 -17.27 0.68 -5.67
CA GLY A 18 -18.74 0.73 -5.79
C GLY A 18 -19.29 -0.06 -6.98
N GLY A 19 -18.48 -0.26 -8.04
CA GLY A 19 -18.85 -1.12 -9.17
C GLY A 19 -18.79 -2.61 -8.86
N ILE A 20 -17.81 -3.05 -8.06
CA ILE A 20 -17.55 -4.45 -7.69
C ILE A 20 -18.41 -4.88 -6.50
N TRP A 21 -18.60 -3.98 -5.53
CA TRP A 21 -19.30 -4.23 -4.27
C TRP A 21 -20.54 -3.36 -4.18
N ARG A 22 -21.50 -3.62 -5.07
CA ARG A 22 -22.73 -2.82 -5.20
C ARG A 22 -23.66 -2.94 -3.99
N ASP A 23 -23.57 -4.03 -3.25
CA ASP A 23 -24.43 -4.33 -2.10
C ASP A 23 -23.98 -3.64 -0.81
N TYR A 24 -22.90 -2.86 -0.85
CA TYR A 24 -22.36 -2.17 0.32
C TYR A 24 -22.45 -0.65 0.16
N ASP A 25 -22.99 -0.01 1.19
CA ASP A 25 -22.96 1.43 1.34
C ASP A 25 -21.64 1.88 1.99
N ASN A 26 -21.20 3.11 1.69
CA ASN A 26 -20.00 3.69 2.29
C ASN A 26 -20.40 4.78 3.29
N ALA A 27 -19.76 4.80 4.46
CA ALA A 27 -19.92 5.84 5.47
C ALA A 27 -18.58 6.15 6.15
N TYR A 28 -18.57 7.17 7.02
CA TYR A 28 -17.44 7.44 7.90
C TYR A 28 -17.84 7.37 9.37
N VAL A 29 -16.90 6.96 10.22
CA VAL A 29 -17.03 6.98 11.68
C VAL A 29 -16.14 8.08 12.23
N ASP A 30 -16.64 8.89 13.17
CA ASP A 30 -15.79 9.86 13.88
C ASP A 30 -14.98 9.13 14.96
N LEU A 31 -13.82 8.63 14.56
CA LEU A 31 -12.80 8.14 15.47
C LEU A 31 -11.73 9.23 15.69
N PRO A 32 -11.15 9.33 16.89
CA PRO A 32 -9.99 10.19 17.11
C PRO A 32 -8.87 9.78 16.15
N GLN A 33 -8.16 10.76 15.61
CA GLN A 33 -7.07 10.47 14.69
C GLN A 33 -6.01 9.64 15.42
N PRO A 34 -5.58 8.53 14.82
CA PRO A 34 -4.75 7.59 15.54
C PRO A 34 -3.33 8.16 15.67
N GLU A 35 -2.76 8.16 16.87
CA GLU A 35 -1.46 8.78 17.14
C GLU A 35 -0.32 8.17 16.30
N LEU A 36 0.64 9.03 15.92
CA LEU A 36 1.82 8.60 15.15
C LEU A 36 2.86 7.98 16.09
N THR A 37 2.75 6.67 16.33
CA THR A 37 3.73 5.93 17.13
C THR A 37 4.94 5.50 16.30
N PRO A 38 6.15 5.37 16.89
CA PRO A 38 7.32 4.84 16.19
C PRO A 38 7.08 3.47 15.54
N ALA A 39 6.31 2.60 16.22
CA ALA A 39 5.91 1.29 15.70
C ALA A 39 5.09 1.41 14.39
N ARG A 40 4.20 2.41 14.30
CA ARG A 40 3.44 2.67 13.07
C ARG A 40 4.34 3.19 11.95
N ILE A 41 5.25 4.12 12.24
CA ILE A 41 6.20 4.64 11.25
C ILE A 41 7.04 3.49 10.69
N PHE A 42 7.61 2.67 11.56
CA PHE A 42 8.41 1.51 11.16
C PHE A 42 7.62 0.54 10.29
N ARG A 43 6.38 0.20 10.69
CA ARG A 43 5.50 -0.68 9.91
C ARG A 43 5.19 -0.09 8.53
N ARG A 44 4.92 1.22 8.45
CA ARG A 44 4.67 1.93 7.18
C ARG A 44 5.91 1.91 6.28
N ALA A 45 7.10 2.13 6.83
CA ALA A 45 8.36 2.06 6.09
C ALA A 45 8.63 0.63 5.57
N LEU A 46 8.42 -0.39 6.40
CA LEU A 46 8.55 -1.79 6.01
C LEU A 46 7.62 -2.13 4.84
N TYR A 47 6.35 -1.71 4.89
CA TYR A 47 5.39 -1.96 3.83
C TYR A 47 5.73 -1.26 2.52
N ILE A 48 6.18 0.01 2.57
CA ILE A 48 6.71 0.69 1.39
C ILE A 48 7.88 -0.09 0.81
N GLY A 49 8.79 -0.53 1.67
CA GLY A 49 9.92 -1.36 1.28
C GLY A 49 9.45 -2.61 0.53
N LEU A 50 8.65 -3.46 1.15
CA LEU A 50 8.20 -4.71 0.55
C LEU A 50 7.53 -4.49 -0.81
N LEU A 51 6.67 -3.46 -0.93
CA LEU A 51 6.05 -3.12 -2.21
C LEU A 51 7.07 -2.61 -3.24
N THR A 52 8.07 -1.84 -2.81
CA THR A 52 9.16 -1.36 -3.67
C THR A 52 9.96 -2.53 -4.22
N MET A 53 10.39 -3.47 -3.37
CA MET A 53 11.07 -4.69 -3.82
C MET A 53 10.22 -5.45 -4.82
N GLY A 54 8.92 -5.51 -4.55
CA GLY A 54 7.99 -6.26 -5.36
C GLY A 54 7.79 -5.73 -6.76
N ILE A 55 7.72 -4.41 -6.90
CA ILE A 55 7.64 -3.76 -8.21
C ILE A 55 9.01 -3.81 -8.88
N LEU A 56 10.10 -3.59 -8.14
CA LEU A 56 11.47 -3.64 -8.64
C LEU A 56 11.82 -5.02 -9.23
N SER A 57 11.40 -6.11 -8.58
CA SER A 57 11.66 -7.47 -9.04
C SER A 57 11.01 -7.79 -10.39
N ILE A 58 9.94 -7.09 -10.76
CA ILE A 58 9.32 -7.20 -12.08
C ILE A 58 10.00 -6.25 -13.07
N LEU A 59 10.20 -4.99 -12.68
CA LEU A 59 10.71 -3.96 -13.58
C LEU A 59 12.15 -4.20 -14.03
N ILE A 60 13.00 -4.79 -13.19
CA ILE A 60 14.40 -5.11 -13.56
C ILE A 60 14.46 -6.03 -14.79
N TYR A 61 13.48 -6.91 -14.99
CA TYR A 61 13.44 -7.80 -16.17
C TYR A 61 12.75 -7.18 -17.38
N ILE A 62 11.88 -6.19 -17.19
CA ILE A 62 11.12 -5.55 -18.27
C ILE A 62 11.89 -4.36 -18.86
N VAL A 63 12.61 -3.60 -18.03
CA VAL A 63 13.31 -2.40 -18.45
C VAL A 63 14.74 -2.77 -18.85
N PRO A 64 15.14 -2.66 -20.12
CA PRO A 64 16.52 -2.94 -20.49
C PRO A 64 17.47 -1.86 -19.93
N PRO A 65 18.62 -2.23 -19.32
CA PRO A 65 19.54 -1.29 -18.66
C PRO A 65 19.97 -0.09 -19.51
N ARG A 66 20.17 -0.31 -20.82
CA ARG A 66 20.54 0.72 -21.80
C ARG A 66 19.61 1.93 -21.87
N LEU A 67 18.34 1.79 -21.44
CA LEU A 67 17.40 2.91 -21.43
C LEU A 67 17.70 3.93 -20.32
N LEU A 68 18.25 3.47 -19.20
CA LEU A 68 18.55 4.30 -18.04
C LEU A 68 20.04 4.64 -17.95
N LEU A 69 20.91 3.78 -18.49
CA LEU A 69 22.36 3.94 -18.47
C LEU A 69 22.95 3.82 -19.89
N PRO A 70 22.75 4.81 -20.77
CA PRO A 70 23.20 4.73 -22.16
C PRO A 70 24.73 4.81 -22.32
N ALA A 71 25.45 5.30 -21.30
CA ALA A 71 26.90 5.45 -21.31
C ALA A 71 27.66 4.22 -20.77
N VAL A 72 26.94 3.23 -20.24
CA VAL A 72 27.50 2.00 -19.68
C VAL A 72 27.34 0.92 -20.75
N GLY A 73 28.42 0.21 -21.10
CA GLY A 73 28.46 -0.73 -22.22
C GLY A 73 27.39 -1.83 -22.18
N SER A 74 27.21 -2.53 -23.31
CA SER A 74 26.12 -3.51 -23.53
C SER A 74 26.14 -4.76 -22.64
N ASP A 75 27.24 -5.01 -21.93
CA ASP A 75 27.49 -6.27 -21.24
C ASP A 75 27.28 -6.21 -19.71
N GLU A 76 26.72 -5.13 -19.18
CA GLU A 76 26.51 -5.06 -17.74
C GLU A 76 25.24 -5.77 -17.26
N SER A 77 25.46 -6.60 -16.24
CA SER A 77 24.46 -7.33 -15.47
C SER A 77 23.23 -6.48 -15.12
N ILE A 78 22.04 -7.07 -15.22
CA ILE A 78 20.77 -6.49 -14.73
C ILE A 78 20.81 -6.12 -13.24
N TYR A 79 21.85 -6.54 -12.52
CA TYR A 79 22.12 -6.21 -11.13
C TYR A 79 23.09 -5.03 -10.95
N ASN A 80 23.42 -4.27 -12.01
CA ASN A 80 24.19 -3.04 -11.88
C ASN A 80 23.54 -2.10 -10.85
N MET A 81 24.34 -1.64 -9.87
CA MET A 81 23.84 -0.84 -8.75
C MET A 81 23.21 0.49 -9.19
N ALA A 82 23.77 1.16 -10.19
CA ALA A 82 23.22 2.42 -10.69
C ALA A 82 21.89 2.19 -11.41
N PHE A 83 21.74 1.08 -12.13
CA PHE A 83 20.50 0.69 -12.79
C PHE A 83 19.41 0.36 -11.77
N VAL A 84 19.73 -0.51 -10.80
CA VAL A 84 18.81 -0.88 -9.69
C VAL A 84 18.41 0.36 -8.89
N SER A 85 19.36 1.24 -8.56
CA SER A 85 19.09 2.48 -7.83
C SER A 85 18.20 3.44 -8.62
N SER A 86 18.38 3.53 -9.94
CA SER A 86 17.57 4.37 -10.82
C SER A 86 16.12 3.87 -10.88
N ILE A 87 15.91 2.57 -11.07
CA ILE A 87 14.56 1.99 -11.02
C ILE A 87 13.96 2.17 -9.62
N ALA A 88 14.71 1.88 -8.56
CA ALA A 88 14.24 2.06 -7.19
C ALA A 88 13.81 3.51 -6.92
N GLY A 89 14.58 4.50 -7.38
CA GLY A 89 14.24 5.92 -7.27
C GLY A 89 12.94 6.30 -7.96
N PHE A 90 12.56 5.59 -9.04
CA PHE A 90 11.27 5.75 -9.71
C PHE A 90 10.14 4.99 -8.99
N VAL A 91 10.41 3.78 -8.50
CA VAL A 91 9.43 2.89 -7.87
C VAL A 91 9.02 3.37 -6.48
N VAL A 92 9.97 3.85 -5.67
CA VAL A 92 9.71 4.26 -4.28
C VAL A 92 8.58 5.31 -4.18
N PRO A 93 8.57 6.41 -4.97
CA PRO A 93 7.45 7.35 -4.99
C PRO A 93 6.11 6.71 -5.31
N ILE A 94 6.08 5.71 -6.19
CA ILE A 94 4.88 4.97 -6.58
C ILE A 94 4.42 4.10 -5.41
N SER A 95 5.33 3.38 -4.76
CA SER A 95 5.01 2.56 -3.59
C SER A 95 4.49 3.40 -2.42
N ILE A 96 5.13 4.54 -2.12
CA ILE A 96 4.64 5.50 -1.13
C ILE A 96 3.24 5.97 -1.50
N ALA A 97 3.02 6.32 -2.77
CA ALA A 97 1.75 6.80 -3.26
C ALA A 97 0.62 5.77 -3.11
N MET A 98 0.85 4.51 -3.48
CA MET A 98 -0.11 3.42 -3.27
C MET A 98 -0.42 3.23 -1.78
N TRP A 99 0.61 3.14 -0.94
CA TRP A 99 0.43 2.98 0.50
C TRP A 99 -0.29 4.15 1.17
N SER A 100 -0.01 5.38 0.72
CA SER A 100 -0.64 6.58 1.23
C SER A 100 -2.15 6.64 0.96
N VAL A 101 -2.65 5.96 -0.08
CA VAL A 101 -4.10 5.77 -0.28
C VAL A 101 -4.70 4.93 0.86
N SER A 102 -4.08 3.80 1.18
CA SER A 102 -4.50 2.91 2.28
C SER A 102 -4.56 3.67 3.61
N TRP A 103 -3.50 4.41 3.91
CA TRP A 103 -3.40 5.19 5.14
C TRP A 103 -4.41 6.31 5.19
N SER A 104 -4.66 6.99 4.07
CA SER A 104 -5.69 8.04 4.00
C SER A 104 -7.08 7.47 4.31
N TYR A 105 -7.41 6.26 3.86
CA TYR A 105 -8.69 5.61 4.22
C TYR A 105 -8.79 5.23 5.69
N HIS A 106 -7.70 4.70 6.26
CA HIS A 106 -7.63 4.37 7.68
C HIS A 106 -7.81 5.64 8.53
N ASP A 107 -7.06 6.69 8.20
CA ASP A 107 -7.02 7.95 8.95
C ASP A 107 -8.31 8.78 8.72
N ALA A 108 -9.00 8.59 7.59
CA ALA A 108 -10.34 9.12 7.35
C ALA A 108 -11.46 8.30 8.02
N SER A 109 -11.14 7.12 8.58
CA SER A 109 -12.09 6.23 9.27
C SER A 109 -13.29 5.84 8.40
N LEU A 110 -13.01 5.53 7.13
CA LEU A 110 -14.04 5.09 6.20
C LEU A 110 -14.41 3.63 6.45
N VAL A 111 -15.70 3.36 6.46
CA VAL A 111 -16.28 2.02 6.57
C VAL A 111 -17.21 1.78 5.40
N HIS A 112 -17.37 0.51 5.05
CA HIS A 112 -18.56 0.09 4.33
C HIS A 112 -19.43 -0.76 5.20
N TYR A 113 -20.71 -0.80 4.86
CA TYR A 113 -21.67 -1.60 5.58
C TYR A 113 -22.75 -2.13 4.64
N ARG A 114 -23.30 -3.28 5.01
CA ARG A 114 -24.49 -3.86 4.39
C ARG A 114 -25.53 -4.08 5.47
N ILE A 115 -26.68 -3.43 5.31
CA ILE A 115 -27.86 -3.65 6.14
C ILE A 115 -28.76 -4.62 5.38
N PRO A 116 -29.09 -5.79 5.96
CA PRO A 116 -29.99 -6.74 5.33
C PRO A 116 -31.41 -6.16 5.21
N GLU A 117 -32.12 -6.56 4.16
CA GLU A 117 -33.54 -6.21 3.99
C GLU A 117 -34.40 -6.93 5.05
N ASP A 118 -35.49 -6.28 5.49
CA ASP A 118 -36.41 -6.86 6.46
C ASP A 118 -36.89 -8.26 6.03
N GLY A 119 -36.67 -9.25 6.90
CA GLY A 119 -37.08 -10.64 6.67
C GLY A 119 -36.00 -11.56 6.07
N LYS A 120 -34.79 -11.09 5.83
CA LYS A 120 -33.63 -11.94 5.50
C LYS A 120 -32.86 -12.33 6.77
N ASP A 121 -32.54 -13.62 6.90
CA ASP A 121 -31.69 -14.16 7.97
C ASP A 121 -30.20 -13.93 7.65
N GLU A 122 -29.84 -12.66 7.46
CA GLU A 122 -28.48 -12.23 7.15
C GLU A 122 -27.94 -11.34 8.28
N LEU A 123 -26.65 -11.47 8.59
CA LEU A 123 -26.00 -10.64 9.60
C LEU A 123 -25.61 -9.27 9.01
N TYR A 124 -25.59 -8.25 9.86
CA TYR A 124 -24.99 -6.97 9.52
C TYR A 124 -23.50 -7.13 9.24
N GLU A 125 -23.04 -6.60 8.11
CA GLU A 125 -21.62 -6.56 7.79
C GLU A 125 -21.13 -5.12 7.87
N ILE A 126 -20.09 -4.89 8.68
CA ILE A 126 -19.42 -3.59 8.78
C ILE A 126 -17.92 -3.85 8.73
N GLU A 127 -17.23 -3.23 7.78
CA GLU A 127 -15.79 -3.43 7.62
C GLU A 127 -15.10 -2.11 7.20
N PRO A 128 -13.93 -1.80 7.77
CA PRO A 128 -13.13 -0.66 7.33
C PRO A 128 -12.64 -0.81 5.88
N ILE A 129 -12.83 0.23 5.06
CA ILE A 129 -12.47 0.19 3.63
C ILE A 129 -10.98 -0.06 3.43
N HIS A 130 -10.15 0.50 4.32
CA HIS A 130 -8.70 0.38 4.22
C HIS A 130 -8.23 -1.07 4.29
N LEU A 131 -8.92 -1.98 5.00
CA LEU A 131 -8.47 -3.37 5.16
C LEU A 131 -8.44 -4.13 3.84
N ARG A 132 -9.41 -3.91 2.95
CA ARG A 132 -9.44 -4.57 1.64
C ARG A 132 -8.31 -4.09 0.74
N TYR A 133 -8.11 -2.77 0.68
CA TYR A 133 -7.03 -2.19 -0.11
C TYR A 133 -5.65 -2.57 0.45
N ASP A 134 -5.49 -2.53 1.77
CA ASP A 134 -4.30 -2.99 2.49
C ASP A 134 -4.01 -4.47 2.23
N SER A 135 -5.03 -5.34 2.27
CA SER A 135 -4.89 -6.77 1.98
C SER A 135 -4.39 -7.02 0.56
N PHE A 136 -4.92 -6.29 -0.43
CA PHE A 136 -4.44 -6.37 -1.80
C PHE A 136 -2.96 -5.96 -1.92
N LEU A 137 -2.59 -4.82 -1.33
CA LEU A 137 -1.20 -4.34 -1.35
C LEU A 137 -0.25 -5.30 -0.62
N LYS A 138 -0.65 -5.82 0.54
CA LYS A 138 0.12 -6.80 1.31
C LYS A 138 0.28 -8.11 0.56
N GLY A 139 -0.78 -8.62 -0.07
CA GLY A 139 -0.73 -9.84 -0.87
C GLY A 139 0.28 -9.72 -2.01
N TYR A 140 0.22 -8.61 -2.75
CA TYR A 140 1.19 -8.32 -3.80
C TYR A 140 2.62 -8.16 -3.24
N ALA A 141 2.80 -7.33 -2.22
CA ALA A 141 4.12 -7.08 -1.61
C ALA A 141 4.75 -8.35 -1.03
N GLY A 142 3.94 -9.22 -0.41
CA GLY A 142 4.37 -10.51 0.13
C GLY A 142 4.86 -11.45 -0.97
N LEU A 143 4.01 -11.74 -1.96
CA LEU A 143 4.35 -12.65 -3.06
C LEU A 143 5.60 -12.18 -3.83
N SER A 144 5.64 -10.90 -4.14
CA SER A 144 6.74 -10.30 -4.91
C SER A 144 8.04 -10.18 -4.10
N SER A 145 7.98 -10.02 -2.77
CA SER A 145 9.15 -10.13 -1.90
C SER A 145 9.74 -11.55 -1.85
N ILE A 146 8.89 -12.58 -1.87
CA ILE A 146 9.34 -13.98 -1.96
C ILE A 146 10.09 -14.21 -3.28
N ILE A 147 9.52 -13.78 -4.41
CA ILE A 147 10.15 -13.88 -5.73
C ILE A 147 11.49 -13.13 -5.75
N PHE A 148 11.53 -11.94 -5.16
CA PHE A 148 12.75 -11.16 -5.04
C PHE A 148 13.84 -11.89 -4.22
N ILE A 149 13.49 -12.46 -3.07
CA ILE A 149 14.43 -13.23 -2.24
C ILE A 149 14.96 -14.45 -2.98
N ILE A 150 14.10 -15.17 -3.70
CA ILE A 150 14.52 -16.33 -4.53
C ILE A 150 15.55 -15.89 -5.58
N ASN A 151 15.27 -14.79 -6.30
CA ASN A 151 16.20 -14.25 -7.29
C ASN A 151 17.52 -13.79 -6.65
N LEU A 152 17.45 -13.12 -5.50
CA LEU A 152 18.63 -12.68 -4.76
C LEU A 152 19.53 -13.86 -4.35
N ILE A 153 18.92 -14.95 -3.85
CA ILE A 153 19.65 -16.18 -3.51
C ILE A 153 20.28 -16.80 -4.76
N ALA A 154 19.54 -16.87 -5.87
CA ALA A 154 20.07 -17.39 -7.14
C ALA A 154 21.28 -16.58 -7.63
N VAL A 155 21.25 -15.25 -7.52
CA VAL A 155 22.39 -14.38 -7.82
C VAL A 155 23.53 -14.64 -6.85
N GLN A 156 23.26 -14.74 -5.55
CA GLN A 156 24.28 -14.94 -4.53
C GLN A 156 25.07 -16.24 -4.70
N LEU A 157 24.45 -17.28 -5.28
CA LEU A 157 25.10 -18.55 -5.61
C LEU A 157 26.06 -18.46 -6.82
N SER A 158 26.09 -17.34 -7.55
CA SER A 158 27.06 -17.08 -8.62
C SER A 158 28.40 -16.56 -8.07
N THR A 159 29.48 -16.76 -8.83
CA THR A 159 30.88 -16.51 -8.41
C THR A 159 31.18 -15.06 -8.03
N GLU A 160 30.42 -14.08 -8.55
CA GLU A 160 30.50 -12.65 -8.19
C GLU A 160 29.27 -12.15 -7.40
N GLY A 161 28.40 -13.06 -6.99
CA GLY A 161 27.04 -12.78 -6.53
C GLY A 161 26.90 -12.17 -5.14
N GLN A 162 27.85 -12.41 -4.24
CA GLN A 162 27.72 -12.03 -2.83
C GLN A 162 27.75 -10.51 -2.62
N LEU A 163 28.69 -9.81 -3.27
CA LEU A 163 28.78 -8.36 -3.19
C LEU A 163 27.53 -7.69 -3.79
N MET A 164 27.07 -8.18 -4.94
CA MET A 164 25.89 -7.65 -5.62
C MET A 164 24.62 -7.86 -4.78
N ALA A 165 24.46 -9.02 -4.15
CA ALA A 165 23.32 -9.29 -3.28
C ALA A 165 23.27 -8.33 -2.07
N LEU A 166 24.43 -8.08 -1.44
CA LEU A 166 24.55 -7.13 -0.33
C LEU A 166 24.24 -5.69 -0.76
N LEU A 167 24.73 -5.28 -1.94
CA LEU A 167 24.47 -3.94 -2.48
C LEU A 167 22.98 -3.73 -2.79
N VAL A 168 22.31 -4.72 -3.34
CA VAL A 168 20.86 -4.69 -3.59
C VAL A 168 20.07 -4.56 -2.28
N LEU A 169 20.46 -5.29 -1.24
CA LEU A 169 19.85 -5.18 0.10
C LEU A 169 20.13 -3.80 0.74
N TYR A 170 21.34 -3.25 0.54
CA TYR A 170 21.68 -1.91 1.00
C TYR A 170 20.80 -0.84 0.34
N VAL A 171 20.64 -0.88 -0.99
CA VAL A 171 19.76 0.05 -1.71
C VAL A 171 18.34 -0.02 -1.14
N PHE A 172 17.84 -1.22 -0.86
CA PHE A 172 16.54 -1.41 -0.24
C PHE A 172 16.40 -0.71 1.13
N MET A 173 17.35 -0.96 2.04
CA MET A 173 17.37 -0.36 3.37
C MET A 173 17.47 1.16 3.28
N HIS A 174 18.37 1.66 2.43
CA HIS A 174 18.58 3.09 2.22
C HIS A 174 17.31 3.78 1.72
N MET A 175 16.66 3.21 0.70
CA MET A 175 15.42 3.75 0.15
C MET A 175 14.29 3.76 1.18
N SER A 176 14.18 2.72 2.00
CA SER A 176 13.18 2.66 3.08
C SER A 176 13.36 3.80 4.09
N LEU A 177 14.61 4.12 4.46
CA LEU A 177 14.94 5.23 5.36
C LEU A 177 14.59 6.59 4.73
N LEU A 178 14.88 6.78 3.44
CA LEU A 178 14.54 8.01 2.72
C LEU A 178 13.03 8.29 2.66
N THR A 179 12.18 7.28 2.89
CA THR A 179 10.71 7.46 2.90
C THR A 179 10.18 8.05 4.21
N LEU A 180 10.96 8.03 5.30
CA LEU A 180 10.51 8.45 6.63
C LEU A 180 9.95 9.89 6.67
N PRO A 181 10.59 10.91 6.05
CA PRO A 181 10.02 12.25 6.02
C PRO A 181 8.65 12.30 5.32
N SER A 182 8.48 11.52 4.25
CA SER A 182 7.21 11.44 3.52
C SER A 182 6.10 10.81 4.37
N ILE A 183 6.43 9.76 5.13
CA ILE A 183 5.48 9.13 6.07
C ILE A 183 5.07 10.13 7.14
N TYR A 184 6.03 10.87 7.72
CA TYR A 184 5.77 11.87 8.74
C TYR A 184 4.84 12.98 8.24
N VAL A 185 5.18 13.60 7.11
CA VAL A 185 4.37 14.67 6.49
C VAL A 185 2.97 14.17 6.17
N HIS A 186 2.84 13.00 5.55
CA HIS A 186 1.55 12.43 5.20
C HIS A 186 0.66 12.18 6.43
N SER A 187 1.26 11.70 7.54
CA SER A 187 0.54 11.40 8.77
C SER A 187 0.00 12.64 9.49
N ARG A 188 0.57 13.83 9.20
CA ARG A 188 0.11 15.11 9.74
C ARG A 188 -0.97 15.78 8.88
N MET A 189 -1.29 15.22 7.72
CA MET A 189 -2.29 15.80 6.84
C MET A 189 -3.71 15.50 7.32
N ASN A 190 -4.60 16.44 7.01
CA ASN A 190 -6.02 16.23 7.16
C ASN A 190 -6.58 15.39 5.99
N HIS A 191 -7.14 14.23 6.32
CA HIS A 191 -7.76 13.29 5.37
C HIS A 191 -9.29 13.40 5.29
N MET A 192 -9.90 14.39 5.95
CA MET A 192 -11.35 14.59 5.94
C MET A 192 -11.94 14.86 4.55
N TRP A 193 -11.12 15.25 3.57
CA TRP A 193 -11.57 15.40 2.18
C TRP A 193 -12.13 14.10 1.58
N LEU A 194 -11.71 12.93 2.07
CA LEU A 194 -12.27 11.63 1.70
C LEU A 194 -13.69 11.39 2.22
N ARG A 195 -14.12 12.13 3.24
CA ARG A 195 -15.46 12.06 3.82
C ARG A 195 -16.48 12.88 3.04
N LYS A 196 -16.04 13.67 2.05
CA LYS A 196 -16.92 14.53 1.26
C LYS A 196 -17.98 13.68 0.57
N ASN A 197 -19.25 14.01 0.82
CA ASN A 197 -20.44 13.31 0.31
C ASN A 197 -20.66 11.89 0.87
N LEU A 198 -19.97 11.50 1.95
CA LEU A 198 -20.26 10.26 2.65
C LEU A 198 -21.14 10.54 3.87
N PRO A 199 -22.20 9.74 4.11
CA PRO A 199 -22.97 9.85 5.33
C PRO A 199 -22.12 9.46 6.55
N LYS A 200 -22.41 10.09 7.69
CA LYS A 200 -21.87 9.64 8.96
C LYS A 200 -22.56 8.35 9.36
N ALA A 201 -21.79 7.32 9.71
CA ALA A 201 -22.36 6.04 10.15
C ALA A 201 -23.22 6.27 11.40
N ARG A 202 -24.45 5.73 11.39
CA ARG A 202 -25.35 5.78 12.53
C ARG A 202 -24.77 4.88 13.63
N ARG A 203 -24.75 5.37 14.89
CA ARG A 203 -24.43 4.50 16.03
C ARG A 203 -25.58 3.51 16.20
N PHE A 204 -25.29 2.23 16.05
CA PHE A 204 -26.22 1.18 16.44
C PHE A 204 -26.32 1.14 17.97
N THR A 205 -27.56 1.13 18.45
CA THR A 205 -27.88 1.00 19.87
C THR A 205 -28.30 -0.45 20.17
N LYS A 206 -28.24 -0.87 21.44
CA LYS A 206 -28.68 -2.22 21.83
C LYS A 206 -30.13 -2.52 21.43
N SER A 207 -30.98 -1.49 21.33
CA SER A 207 -32.37 -1.61 20.86
C SER A 207 -32.50 -1.92 19.37
N ASP A 208 -31.47 -1.66 18.57
CA ASP A 208 -31.46 -1.96 17.13
C ASP A 208 -31.05 -3.41 16.85
N VAL A 209 -30.43 -4.08 17.82
CA VAL A 209 -30.08 -5.50 17.77
C VAL A 209 -31.25 -6.28 18.34
N ARG A 210 -32.23 -6.64 17.50
CA ARG A 210 -33.21 -7.66 17.88
C ARG A 210 -32.47 -8.98 17.98
N ILE A 211 -32.16 -9.39 19.20
CA ILE A 211 -31.79 -10.77 19.48
C ILE A 211 -33.05 -11.58 19.14
N LEU A 212 -32.98 -12.41 18.11
CA LEU A 212 -33.98 -13.45 17.88
C LEU A 212 -33.83 -14.44 19.05
N GLU A 213 -34.54 -14.17 20.15
CA GLU A 213 -34.74 -15.17 21.20
C GLU A 213 -35.64 -16.24 20.60
N SER A 214 -35.02 -17.34 20.17
CA SER A 214 -35.66 -18.59 19.78
C SER A 214 -36.08 -19.42 20.98
#